data_AF-D5A6L8-F1
#
_entry.id   AF-D5A6L8-F1
#
_cell.length_a   1.000
_cell.length_b   1.000
_cell.length_c   1.000
_cell.angle_alpha   90.00
_cell.angle_beta   90.00
_cell.angle_gamma   90.00
#
_symmetry.space_group_name_H-M   'P 1'
#
loop_
_entity.id
_entity.type
_entity.pdbx_description
1 polymer ?
#
loop_
_entity_poly.entity_id
_entity_poly.type
_entity_poly.pdbx_seq_one_letter_code
_entity_poly.pdbx_strand_id
1 'polypeptide(L)'
;RFADKLPSEPRENIVYQCWERFCQELGKQIPVAMTLEKNMPIGSGLGSSACSVVAALMAMNEHCGKPLNATRLLALMGELEGRISGSIHYDNVAPCFLGGMQLMIEENDIISQQVPGFDEWLWVLAYPGIKVST
;
A
#
# COMPACT_ATOMS: atom_id res chain seq x y z
N ARG A 1 -9.17 -7.43 -13.32
CA ARG A 1 -10.56 -6.97 -13.65
C ARG A 1 -10.69 -5.45 -13.81
N PHE A 2 -9.88 -4.64 -13.10
CA PHE A 2 -9.97 -3.17 -13.12
C PHE A 2 -8.77 -2.50 -13.79
N ALA A 3 -8.06 -3.22 -14.68
CA ALA A 3 -6.85 -2.72 -15.33
C ALA A 3 -7.14 -1.52 -16.25
N ASP A 4 -8.34 -1.46 -16.84
CA ASP A 4 -8.85 -0.36 -17.67
C ASP A 4 -9.05 0.96 -16.89
N LYS A 5 -9.00 0.91 -15.55
CA LYS A 5 -9.14 2.07 -14.67
C LYS A 5 -7.80 2.61 -14.17
N LEU A 6 -6.68 2.00 -14.56
CA LEU A 6 -5.35 2.47 -14.22
C LEU A 6 -4.98 3.71 -15.05
N PRO A 7 -4.03 4.54 -14.57
CA PRO A 7 -3.51 5.66 -15.36
C PRO A 7 -3.00 5.20 -16.72
N SER A 8 -3.24 6.00 -17.76
CA SER A 8 -2.77 5.71 -19.11
C SER A 8 -1.25 5.93 -19.26
N GLU A 9 -0.68 6.86 -18.50
CA GLU A 9 0.77 7.07 -18.41
C GLU A 9 1.38 6.03 -17.46
N PRO A 10 2.25 5.12 -17.93
CA PRO A 10 2.83 4.06 -17.10
C PRO A 10 3.56 4.58 -15.86
N ARG A 11 4.22 5.75 -15.95
CA ARG A 11 4.95 6.34 -14.80
C ARG A 11 4.03 6.87 -13.71
N GLU A 12 2.77 7.17 -14.03
CA GLU A 12 1.76 7.56 -13.05
C GLU A 12 1.19 6.34 -12.29
N ASN A 13 1.42 5.11 -12.79
CA ASN A 13 0.98 3.91 -12.08
C ASN A 13 1.70 3.76 -10.74
N ILE A 14 0.92 3.61 -9.67
CA ILE A 14 1.39 3.43 -8.28
C ILE A 14 2.48 2.34 -8.19
N VAL A 15 2.30 1.22 -8.89
CA VAL A 15 3.24 0.10 -8.83
C VAL A 15 4.58 0.45 -9.49
N TYR A 16 4.56 1.26 -10.56
CA TYR A 16 5.78 1.79 -11.16
C TYR A 16 6.50 2.74 -10.18
N GLN A 17 5.75 3.65 -9.55
CA GLN A 17 6.31 4.57 -8.55
C GLN A 17 6.89 3.82 -7.33
N CYS A 18 6.25 2.72 -6.90
CA CYS A 18 6.77 1.84 -5.85
C CYS A 18 8.13 1.24 -6.24
N TRP A 19 8.23 0.68 -7.44
CA TRP A 19 9.48 0.13 -7.96
C TRP A 19 10.58 1.20 -8.03
N GLU A 20 10.27 2.37 -8.57
CA GLU A 20 11.22 3.47 -8.70
C GLU A 20 11.71 3.95 -7.33
N ARG A 21 10.78 4.17 -6.39
CA ARG A 21 11.10 4.61 -5.02
C ARG A 21 11.88 3.56 -4.23
N PHE A 22 11.60 2.28 -4.45
CA PHE A 22 12.36 1.18 -3.85
C PHE A 22 13.78 1.08 -4.44
N CYS A 23 13.95 1.29 -5.76
CA CYS A 23 15.27 1.36 -6.38
C CYS A 23 16.09 2.54 -5.84
N GLN A 24 15.44 3.70 -5.65
CA GLN A 24 16.06 4.87 -5.02
C GLN A 24 16.51 4.55 -3.59
N GLU A 25 15.67 3.85 -2.81
CA GLU A 25 16.00 3.42 -1.45
C GLU A 25 17.25 2.53 -1.40
N LEU A 26 17.40 1.61 -2.34
CA LEU A 26 18.56 0.73 -2.42
C LEU A 26 19.76 1.36 -3.14
N GLY A 27 19.62 2.57 -3.67
CA GLY A 27 20.66 3.25 -4.45
C GLY A 27 21.04 2.53 -5.75
N LYS A 28 20.19 1.64 -6.27
CA LYS A 28 20.44 0.89 -7.51
C LYS A 28 19.15 0.51 -8.22
N GLN A 29 19.22 0.44 -9.55
CA GLN A 29 18.10 -0.02 -10.37
C GLN A 29 18.00 -1.54 -10.35
N ILE A 30 16.81 -2.06 -10.01
CA ILE A 30 16.54 -3.50 -9.98
C ILE A 30 15.75 -3.87 -11.24
N PRO A 31 16.35 -4.59 -12.20
CA PRO A 31 15.64 -5.02 -13.40
C PRO A 31 14.68 -6.16 -13.05
N VAL A 32 13.38 -5.93 -13.23
CA VAL A 32 12.32 -6.91 -12.97
C VAL A 32 11.24 -6.85 -14.03
N ALA A 33 10.61 -7.99 -14.30
CA ALA A 33 9.30 -8.02 -14.94
C ALA A 33 8.24 -7.96 -13.85
N MET A 34 7.43 -6.90 -13.83
CA MET A 34 6.41 -6.67 -12.81
C MET A 34 5.02 -6.71 -13.43
N THR A 35 4.11 -7.45 -12.81
CA THR A 35 2.71 -7.57 -13.24
C THR A 35 1.79 -7.20 -12.08
N LEU A 36 0.88 -6.26 -12.32
CA LEU A 36 -0.17 -5.90 -11.37
C LEU A 36 -1.49 -6.57 -11.78
N GLU A 37 -1.99 -7.47 -10.93
CA GLU A 37 -3.35 -8.00 -11.06
C GLU A 37 -4.33 -7.13 -10.26
N LYS A 38 -4.97 -6.15 -10.92
CA LYS A 38 -5.91 -5.25 -10.25
C LYS A 38 -7.30 -5.88 -10.08
N ASN A 39 -7.55 -6.39 -8.88
CA ASN A 39 -8.80 -7.07 -8.48
C ASN A 39 -9.69 -6.25 -7.53
N MET A 40 -9.21 -5.11 -7.04
CA MET A 40 -9.97 -4.20 -6.18
C MET A 40 -10.52 -2.99 -6.97
N PRO A 41 -11.81 -2.62 -6.79
CA PRO A 41 -12.37 -1.42 -7.40
C PRO A 41 -11.69 -0.16 -6.86
N ILE A 42 -11.35 0.78 -7.75
CA ILE A 42 -10.70 2.05 -7.41
C ILE A 42 -11.74 3.03 -6.83
N GLY A 43 -11.39 3.75 -5.75
CA GLY A 43 -12.30 4.70 -5.10
C GLY A 43 -13.50 4.04 -4.39
N SER A 44 -13.31 2.81 -3.90
CA SER A 44 -14.36 2.00 -3.27
C SER A 44 -14.43 2.13 -1.75
N GLY A 45 -13.46 2.80 -1.13
CA GLY A 45 -13.28 2.81 0.33
C GLY A 45 -12.66 1.52 0.90
N LEU A 46 -12.19 0.60 0.05
CA LEU A 46 -11.61 -0.69 0.47
C LEU A 46 -10.07 -0.71 0.44
N GLY A 47 -9.41 0.46 0.51
CA GLY A 47 -7.94 0.53 0.48
C GLY A 47 -7.29 0.10 -0.84
N SER A 48 -7.94 0.34 -1.99
CA SER A 48 -7.45 -0.12 -3.31
C SER A 48 -6.06 0.40 -3.66
N SER A 49 -5.71 1.65 -3.31
CA SER A 49 -4.36 2.23 -3.46
C SER A 49 -3.36 1.49 -2.57
N ALA A 50 -3.66 1.43 -1.27
CA ALA A 50 -2.85 0.78 -0.26
C ALA A 50 -2.53 -0.67 -0.62
N CYS A 51 -3.49 -1.45 -1.13
CA CYS A 51 -3.24 -2.81 -1.61
C CYS A 51 -2.15 -2.86 -2.69
N SER A 52 -2.17 -1.93 -3.64
CA SER A 52 -1.16 -1.87 -4.71
C SER A 52 0.21 -1.43 -4.17
N VAL A 53 0.24 -0.47 -3.25
CA VAL A 53 1.48 0.00 -2.60
C VAL A 53 2.12 -1.13 -1.79
N VAL A 54 1.35 -1.77 -0.91
CA VAL A 54 1.82 -2.87 -0.06
C VAL A 54 2.30 -4.04 -0.91
N ALA A 55 1.51 -4.47 -1.90
CA ALA A 55 1.88 -5.59 -2.76
C ALA A 55 3.19 -5.31 -3.52
N ALA A 56 3.36 -4.12 -4.09
CA ALA A 56 4.56 -3.79 -4.85
C ALA A 56 5.81 -3.68 -3.98
N LEU A 57 5.75 -2.96 -2.86
CA LEU A 57 6.90 -2.79 -1.97
C LEU A 57 7.28 -4.09 -1.25
N MET A 58 6.30 -4.87 -0.80
CA MET A 58 6.55 -6.19 -0.22
C MET A 58 7.17 -7.13 -1.26
N ALA A 59 6.62 -7.21 -2.48
CA ALA A 59 7.16 -8.05 -3.54
C ALA A 59 8.61 -7.67 -3.90
N MET A 60 8.90 -6.36 -4.00
CA MET A 60 10.26 -5.87 -4.25
C MET A 60 11.22 -6.22 -3.11
N ASN A 61 10.78 -6.04 -1.85
CA ASN A 61 11.61 -6.38 -0.69
C ASN A 61 11.91 -7.88 -0.65
N GLU A 62 10.89 -8.72 -0.83
CA GLU A 62 11.05 -10.19 -0.87
C GLU A 62 11.97 -10.61 -2.04
N HIS A 63 11.75 -10.06 -3.23
CA HIS A 63 12.57 -10.35 -4.41
C HIS A 63 14.05 -10.02 -4.20
N CYS A 64 14.35 -8.94 -3.47
CA CYS A 64 15.71 -8.52 -3.15
C CYS A 64 16.31 -9.18 -1.89
N GLY A 65 15.64 -10.18 -1.29
CA GLY A 65 16.14 -10.88 -0.11
C GLY A 65 15.92 -10.13 1.22
N LYS A 66 14.84 -9.34 1.30
CA LYS A 66 14.39 -8.56 2.47
C LYS A 66 15.42 -7.54 3.00
N PRO A 67 15.98 -6.64 2.15
CA PRO A 67 16.95 -5.65 2.59
C PRO A 67 16.36 -4.58 3.55
N LEU A 68 15.04 -4.36 3.51
CA LEU A 68 14.35 -3.38 4.37
C LEU A 68 13.56 -4.09 5.47
N ASN A 69 13.60 -3.54 6.68
CA ASN A 69 12.77 -3.99 7.79
C ASN A 69 11.33 -3.47 7.68
N ALA A 70 10.43 -3.99 8.52
CA ALA A 70 9.01 -3.67 8.49
C ALA A 70 8.74 -2.17 8.70
N THR A 71 9.43 -1.52 9.65
CA THR A 71 9.28 -0.09 9.91
C THR A 71 9.65 0.75 8.69
N ARG A 72 10.77 0.43 8.02
CA ARG A 72 11.20 1.17 6.84
C ARG A 72 10.28 0.93 5.64
N LEU A 73 9.80 -0.30 5.46
CA LEU A 73 8.80 -0.60 4.44
C LEU A 73 7.51 0.20 4.67
N LEU A 74 7.01 0.21 5.90
CA LEU A 74 5.79 0.94 6.23
C LEU A 74 5.95 2.46 6.03
N ALA A 75 7.10 3.02 6.37
CA ALA A 75 7.42 4.42 6.09
C ALA A 75 7.37 4.74 4.58
N LEU A 76 7.96 3.86 3.74
CA LEU A 76 7.87 4.00 2.28
C LEU A 76 6.44 3.88 1.76
N MET A 77 5.65 2.98 2.35
CA MET A 77 4.24 2.79 1.97
C MET A 77 3.42 4.06 2.23
N GLY A 78 3.58 4.69 3.40
CA GLY A 78 2.90 5.94 3.72
C GLY A 78 3.35 7.12 2.86
N GLU A 79 4.65 7.21 2.55
CA GLU A 79 5.17 8.22 1.61
C GLU A 79 4.48 8.12 0.24
N LEU A 80 4.32 6.90 -0.29
CA LEU A 80 3.70 6.67 -1.58
C LEU A 80 2.18 6.88 -1.56
N GLU A 81 1.48 6.51 -0.49
CA GLU A 81 0.07 6.90 -0.32
C GLU A 81 -0.09 8.42 -0.31
N GLY A 82 0.80 9.15 0.38
CA GLY A 82 0.74 10.61 0.43
C GLY A 82 0.94 11.29 -0.93
N ARG A 83 1.69 10.68 -1.86
CA ARG A 83 1.79 11.17 -3.24
C ARG A 83 0.48 11.00 -4.02
N ILE A 84 -0.36 10.05 -3.62
CA ILE A 84 -1.62 9.71 -4.31
C ILE A 84 -2.78 10.57 -3.78
N SER A 85 -2.88 10.72 -2.46
CA SER A 85 -3.98 11.43 -1.80
C SER A 85 -3.69 12.91 -1.49
N GLY A 86 -2.42 13.32 -1.56
CA GLY A 86 -1.97 14.66 -1.21
C GLY A 86 -1.59 14.84 0.27
N SER A 87 -1.76 13.82 1.10
CA SER A 87 -1.31 13.83 2.50
C SER A 87 -0.84 12.45 2.95
N ILE A 88 0.28 12.40 3.68
CA ILE A 88 0.78 11.12 4.22
C ILE A 88 -0.23 10.58 5.22
N HIS A 89 -0.67 9.34 5.00
CA HIS A 89 -1.53 8.61 5.91
C HIS A 89 -1.21 7.11 5.88
N TYR A 90 -1.23 6.49 7.05
CA TYR A 90 -0.82 5.10 7.26
C TYR A 90 -2.00 4.16 7.56
N ASP A 91 -3.17 4.72 7.83
CA ASP A 91 -4.39 4.03 8.26
C ASP A 91 -4.85 2.89 7.35
N ASN A 92 -4.55 2.95 6.04
CA ASN A 92 -4.84 1.89 5.09
C ASN A 92 -3.64 0.94 4.85
N VAL A 93 -2.43 1.49 4.69
CA VAL A 93 -1.24 0.68 4.39
C VAL A 93 -0.77 -0.15 5.57
N ALA A 94 -0.88 0.37 6.80
CA ALA A 94 -0.47 -0.33 8.01
C ALA A 94 -1.30 -1.60 8.25
N PRO A 95 -2.64 -1.58 8.32
CA PRO A 95 -3.41 -2.82 8.48
C PRO A 95 -3.34 -3.71 7.24
N CYS A 96 -3.19 -3.15 6.04
CA CYS A 96 -2.96 -3.96 4.84
C CYS A 96 -1.63 -4.73 4.89
N PHE A 97 -0.59 -4.17 5.50
CA PHE A 97 0.75 -4.78 5.59
C PHE A 97 0.94 -5.65 6.83
N LEU A 98 0.59 -5.14 8.00
CA LEU A 98 0.84 -5.77 9.30
C LEU A 98 -0.32 -6.67 9.76
N GLY A 99 -1.51 -6.51 9.17
CA GLY A 99 -2.72 -7.21 9.56
C GLY A 99 -3.37 -6.63 10.82
N GLY A 100 -4.55 -7.16 11.13
CA GLY A 100 -5.36 -6.74 12.29
C GLY A 100 -5.82 -5.28 12.23
N MET A 101 -6.20 -4.75 13.39
CA MET A 101 -6.47 -3.33 13.57
C MET A 101 -5.19 -2.62 13.99
N GLN A 102 -4.90 -1.48 13.37
CA GLN A 102 -3.68 -0.71 13.62
C GLN A 102 -4.06 0.71 14.07
N LEU A 103 -3.52 1.16 15.20
CA LEU A 103 -3.60 2.54 15.69
C LEU A 103 -2.35 3.29 15.22
N MET A 104 -2.54 4.43 14.56
CA MET A 104 -1.43 5.29 14.13
C MET A 104 -0.91 6.07 15.35
N ILE A 105 0.39 5.96 15.61
CA ILE A 105 1.06 6.62 16.73
C ILE A 105 1.92 7.76 16.21
N GLU A 106 2.76 7.48 15.21
CA GLU A 106 3.68 8.45 14.58
C GLU A 106 4.59 9.20 15.56
N GLU A 107 4.99 8.52 16.64
CA GLU A 107 5.88 9.04 17.68
C GLU A 107 6.95 8.01 18.06
N ASN A 108 8.12 8.48 18.49
CA ASN A 108 9.21 7.63 19.00
C ASN A 108 9.59 6.48 18.05
N ASP A 109 9.67 6.75 16.74
CA ASP A 109 9.94 5.77 15.68
C ASP A 109 8.89 4.64 15.53
N ILE A 110 7.72 4.80 16.15
CA ILE A 110 6.58 3.89 16.04
C ILE A 110 5.55 4.52 15.11
N ILE A 111 5.38 3.92 13.92
CA ILE A 111 4.35 4.36 12.98
C ILE A 111 2.96 3.90 13.46
N SER A 112 2.82 2.61 13.75
CA SER A 112 1.56 2.04 14.22
C SER A 112 1.75 0.97 15.28
N GLN A 113 0.68 0.72 16.04
CA GLN A 113 0.59 -0.36 17.01
C GLN A 113 -0.69 -1.17 16.79
N GLN A 114 -0.59 -2.50 16.94
CA GLN A 114 -1.76 -3.36 16.85
C GLN A 114 -2.72 -3.10 18.02
N VAL A 115 -4.01 -3.02 17.71
CA VAL A 115 -5.10 -2.93 18.68
C VAL A 115 -5.77 -4.30 18.79
N PRO A 116 -5.97 -4.84 20.01
CA PRO A 116 -6.71 -6.09 20.18
C PRO A 116 -8.15 -5.93 19.69
N GLY A 117 -8.64 -6.95 18.99
CA GLY A 117 -10.01 -7.03 18.51
C GLY A 117 -10.89 -7.91 19.39
N PHE A 118 -12.10 -8.16 18.89
CA PHE A 118 -13.05 -9.10 19.48
C PHE A 118 -13.29 -10.23 18.47
N ASP A 119 -13.04 -11.48 18.86
CA ASP A 119 -13.11 -12.63 17.97
C ASP A 119 -14.55 -12.93 17.50
N GLU A 120 -15.55 -12.43 18.23
CA GLU A 120 -16.97 -12.62 17.95
C GLU A 120 -17.53 -11.61 16.92
N TRP A 121 -16.73 -10.62 16.51
CA TRP A 121 -17.20 -9.58 15.60
C TRP A 121 -17.16 -10.04 14.14
N LEU A 122 -18.25 -9.74 13.43
CA LEU A 122 -18.35 -9.94 11.99
C LEU A 122 -18.40 -8.57 11.29
N TRP A 123 -17.44 -8.33 10.40
CA TRP A 123 -17.34 -7.11 9.59
C TRP A 123 -18.03 -7.33 8.25
N VAL A 124 -19.27 -6.85 8.10
CA VAL A 124 -20.01 -6.96 6.84
C VAL A 124 -19.58 -5.84 5.90
N LEU A 125 -18.92 -6.20 4.80
CA LEU A 125 -18.50 -5.27 3.75
C LEU A 125 -19.51 -5.26 2.60
N ALA A 126 -20.09 -4.11 2.29
CA ALA A 126 -21.02 -3.93 1.18
C ALA A 126 -20.52 -2.85 0.21
N TYR A 127 -19.95 -3.28 -0.92
CA TYR A 127 -19.52 -2.37 -1.98
C TYR A 127 -20.71 -2.04 -2.91
N PRO A 128 -21.17 -0.77 -3.00
CA PRO A 128 -22.37 -0.41 -3.73
C PRO A 128 -22.22 -0.38 -5.27
N GLY A 129 -21.02 -0.68 -5.80
CA GLY A 129 -20.76 -0.62 -7.24
C GLY A 129 -20.44 0.77 -7.79
N ILE A 130 -20.45 1.81 -6.95
CA ILE A 130 -20.08 3.18 -7.30
C ILE A 130 -18.71 3.56 -6.74
N LYS A 131 -18.12 4.67 -7.21
CA LYS A 131 -16.83 5.19 -6.74
C LYS A 131 -16.96 6.61 -6.20
N VAL A 132 -16.18 6.93 -5.18
CA VAL A 132 -15.96 8.28 -4.66
C VAL A 132 -14.44 8.46 -4.55
N SER A 133 -13.91 9.58 -5.06
CA SER A 133 -12.48 9.89 -4.91
C SER A 133 -12.20 10.19 -3.44
N THR A 134 -11.15 9.59 -2.91
CA THR A 134 -10.57 9.94 -1.62
C THR A 134 -10.07 11.38 -1.64
#